data_AF-A0A9D5BW98-F1
#
_entry.id   AF-A0A9D5BW98-F1
#
_cell.length_a   1.000
_cell.length_b   1.000
_cell.length_c   1.000
_cell.angle_alpha   90.00
_cell.angle_beta   90.00
_cell.angle_gamma   90.00
#
_symmetry.space_group_name_H-M   'P 1'
#
loop_
_entity.id
_entity.type
_entity.pdbx_description
1 polymer ?
#
loop_
_entity_poly.entity_id
_entity_poly.type
_entity_poly.pdbx_seq_one_letter_code
_entity_poly.pdbx_strand_id
1 'polypeptide(L)'
;MLAELNQGKDRNPAETVISTGFIAHTSKYFYNFEKRWNADPKKVSEAVILRTLSYQEAWEMSYFGENVLHPRTIIPVMKYNILILIRNVFNLSAPGTIICQQPIDENLNGRNLEAVVKAFATIDNLALVNVEGTGMAGVPGTSNAIFSVVKEVGTNVIMMSQASSKHSVCFVVLEKVGAVSEILQSRFREALSAGRLSKVEVIRHCSILAAVG
;
A
#
# COMPACT_ATOMS: atom_id res chain seq x y z
N MET A 1 -18.98 13.27 -22.81
CA MET A 1 -18.82 14.30 -21.77
C MET A 1 -17.66 13.85 -20.89
N LEU A 2 -16.49 14.49 -21.03
CA LEU A 2 -15.33 14.20 -20.18
C LEU A 2 -15.59 14.81 -18.81
N ALA A 3 -15.59 14.00 -17.76
CA ALA A 3 -15.61 14.50 -16.39
C ALA A 3 -14.16 14.54 -15.89
N GLU A 4 -13.54 15.73 -15.96
CA GLU A 4 -12.27 15.98 -15.28
C GLU A 4 -12.51 16.03 -13.76
N LEU A 5 -12.13 14.99 -13.03
CA LEU A 5 -11.97 15.08 -11.58
C LEU A 5 -10.61 15.71 -11.29
N ASN A 6 -10.56 17.04 -11.28
CA ASN A 6 -9.34 17.81 -11.11
C ASN A 6 -8.92 17.89 -9.62
N GLN A 7 -7.82 17.20 -9.32
CA GLN A 7 -6.66 17.56 -8.47
C GLN A 7 -6.81 17.97 -6.99
N GLY A 8 -6.19 17.16 -6.12
CA GLY A 8 -5.57 17.60 -4.87
C GLY A 8 -4.12 18.03 -5.12
N LYS A 9 -3.70 19.09 -4.44
CA LYS A 9 -2.69 20.10 -4.79
C LYS A 9 -1.20 19.70 -4.87
N ASP A 10 -0.82 18.43 -5.03
CA ASP A 10 0.60 18.02 -4.88
C ASP A 10 1.11 16.89 -5.79
N ARG A 11 0.45 16.56 -6.92
CA ARG A 11 0.98 15.54 -7.85
C ARG A 11 0.81 15.91 -9.32
N ASN A 12 1.80 15.46 -10.11
CA ASN A 12 2.02 15.78 -11.52
C ASN A 12 0.72 15.60 -12.36
N PRO A 13 0.20 16.66 -13.01
CA PRO A 13 -1.09 16.64 -13.72
C PRO A 13 -1.14 15.76 -14.99
N ALA A 14 -0.04 15.12 -15.38
CA ALA A 14 0.04 14.30 -16.60
C ALA A 14 -0.39 12.83 -16.41
N GLU A 15 -0.60 12.35 -15.18
CA GLU A 15 -0.71 10.91 -14.89
C GLU A 15 -2.14 10.41 -14.61
N THR A 16 -3.16 11.25 -14.70
CA THR A 16 -4.55 10.82 -14.46
C THR A 16 -5.52 11.51 -15.40
N VAL A 17 -5.64 11.00 -16.62
CA VAL A 17 -6.78 11.29 -17.48
C VAL A 17 -7.85 10.25 -17.19
N ILE A 18 -8.87 10.65 -16.43
CA ILE A 18 -10.10 9.86 -16.27
C ILE A 18 -11.00 10.21 -17.45
N SER A 19 -11.11 9.31 -18.44
CA SER A 19 -12.17 9.45 -19.44
C SER A 19 -13.31 8.50 -19.13
N THR A 20 -14.54 9.01 -19.13
CA THR A 20 -15.77 8.23 -18.95
C THR A 20 -16.33 7.91 -20.33
N GLY A 21 -16.28 6.63 -20.72
CA GLY A 21 -16.99 6.15 -21.91
C GLY A 21 -18.41 5.74 -21.55
N PHE A 22 -19.41 6.47 -22.05
CA PHE A 22 -20.82 6.03 -22.00
C PHE A 22 -21.05 5.04 -23.14
N ILE A 23 -20.91 3.74 -22.88
CA ILE A 23 -21.52 2.71 -23.72
C ILE A 23 -22.67 2.14 -22.89
N ALA A 24 -23.88 2.19 -23.45
CA ALA A 24 -25.15 1.93 -22.78
C ALA A 24 -25.06 0.82 -21.70
N HIS A 25 -25.49 1.17 -20.48
CA HIS A 25 -25.53 0.37 -19.24
C HIS A 25 -24.24 0.08 -18.46
N THR A 26 -23.05 0.52 -18.89
CA THR A 26 -21.84 0.42 -18.04
C THR A 26 -20.99 1.67 -18.15
N SER A 27 -20.81 2.40 -17.04
CA SER A 27 -19.80 3.46 -16.99
C SER A 27 -18.43 2.78 -16.99
N LYS A 28 -17.54 3.14 -17.93
CA LYS A 28 -16.16 2.64 -17.97
C LYS A 28 -15.22 3.81 -17.71
N TYR A 29 -14.39 3.69 -16.68
CA TYR A 29 -13.31 4.62 -16.41
C TYR A 29 -12.03 4.12 -17.08
N PHE A 30 -11.44 4.97 -17.92
CA PHE A 30 -10.13 4.72 -18.51
C PHE A 30 -9.05 5.42 -17.71
N TYR A 31 -7.97 4.69 -17.40
CA TYR A 31 -6.74 5.25 -16.84
C TYR A 31 -5.59 4.98 -17.81
N ASN A 32 -4.80 6.02 -18.09
CA ASN A 32 -3.65 5.90 -18.99
C ASN A 32 -2.44 5.31 -18.25
N PHE A 33 -2.31 3.98 -18.31
CA PHE A 33 -1.12 3.28 -17.84
C PHE A 33 -0.73 2.20 -18.84
N GLU A 34 0.58 1.97 -19.01
CA GLU A 34 1.08 1.12 -20.10
C GLU A 34 0.56 -0.32 -20.04
N LYS A 35 0.58 -0.94 -18.85
CA LYS A 35 0.12 -2.28 -18.49
C LYS A 35 0.23 -2.43 -16.96
N ARG A 36 -0.60 -3.28 -16.34
CA ARG A 36 -0.38 -3.70 -14.95
C ARG A 36 0.29 -5.05 -14.92
N TRP A 37 1.34 -5.15 -14.13
CA TRP A 37 2.20 -6.31 -14.02
C TRP A 37 1.97 -6.97 -12.66
N ASN A 38 2.24 -8.25 -12.54
CA ASN A 38 2.19 -8.95 -11.26
C ASN A 38 3.38 -8.64 -10.34
N ALA A 39 4.39 -7.90 -10.82
CA ALA A 39 5.50 -7.37 -10.07
C ALA A 39 6.14 -6.22 -10.89
N ASP A 40 6.97 -5.38 -10.26
CA ASP A 40 7.73 -4.34 -10.97
C ASP A 40 8.64 -4.96 -12.06
N PRO A 41 8.39 -4.71 -13.36
CA PRO A 41 9.18 -5.31 -14.44
C PRO A 41 10.64 -4.82 -14.46
N LYS A 42 10.97 -3.73 -13.76
CA LYS A 42 12.36 -3.28 -13.57
C LYS A 42 13.13 -4.16 -12.59
N LYS A 43 12.42 -4.84 -11.67
CA LYS A 43 13.00 -5.74 -10.66
C LYS A 43 12.88 -7.20 -11.06
N VAL A 44 11.81 -7.57 -11.77
CA VAL A 44 11.51 -8.94 -12.20
C VAL A 44 11.26 -8.95 -13.70
N SER A 45 12.23 -9.43 -14.48
CA SER A 45 12.15 -9.49 -15.95
C SER A 45 11.01 -10.36 -16.47
N GLU A 46 10.62 -11.38 -15.70
CA GLU A 46 9.57 -12.35 -16.00
C GLU A 46 8.19 -11.89 -15.53
N ALA A 47 8.05 -10.63 -15.11
CA ALA A 47 6.75 -10.09 -14.71
C ALA A 47 5.72 -10.25 -15.84
N VAL A 48 4.51 -10.66 -15.48
CA VAL A 48 3.41 -10.92 -16.41
C VAL A 48 2.30 -9.90 -16.23
N ILE A 49 1.58 -9.63 -17.31
CA ILE A 49 0.47 -8.66 -17.29
C ILE A 49 -0.73 -9.27 -16.55
N LEU A 50 -1.25 -8.55 -15.56
CA LEU A 50 -2.50 -8.86 -14.89
C LEU A 50 -3.67 -8.45 -15.77
N ARG A 51 -4.52 -9.41 -16.12
CA ARG A 51 -5.70 -9.17 -16.96
C ARG A 51 -6.90 -8.71 -16.16
N THR A 52 -7.10 -9.30 -14.99
CA THR A 52 -8.21 -9.00 -14.09
C THR A 52 -7.71 -8.88 -12.65
N LEU A 53 -8.30 -7.94 -11.91
CA LEU A 53 -8.06 -7.74 -10.48
C LEU A 53 -9.38 -7.46 -9.77
N SER A 54 -9.49 -7.88 -8.52
CA SER A 54 -10.56 -7.38 -7.66
C SER A 54 -10.27 -5.93 -7.26
N TYR A 55 -11.31 -5.17 -6.87
CA TYR A 55 -11.07 -3.83 -6.30
C TYR A 55 -10.16 -3.88 -5.06
N GLN A 56 -10.28 -4.93 -4.24
CA GLN A 56 -9.48 -5.11 -3.04
C GLN A 56 -8.01 -5.34 -3.40
N GLU A 57 -7.74 -6.24 -4.36
CA GLU A 57 -6.38 -6.49 -4.85
C GLU A 57 -5.76 -5.21 -5.43
N ALA A 58 -6.50 -4.48 -6.26
CA ALA A 58 -6.02 -3.23 -6.85
C ALA A 58 -5.77 -2.15 -5.79
N TRP A 59 -6.57 -2.10 -4.72
CA TRP A 59 -6.33 -1.21 -3.58
C TRP A 59 -5.01 -1.58 -2.89
N GLU A 60 -4.83 -2.84 -2.50
CA GLU A 60 -3.64 -3.28 -1.77
C GLU A 60 -2.35 -3.07 -2.58
N MET A 61 -2.38 -3.40 -3.88
CA MET A 61 -1.28 -3.08 -4.80
C MET A 61 -0.99 -1.58 -4.83
N SER A 62 -2.03 -0.74 -4.83
CA SER A 62 -1.90 0.72 -4.78
C SER A 62 -1.30 1.24 -3.49
N TYR A 63 -1.62 0.58 -2.37
CA TYR A 63 -1.09 0.93 -1.07
C TYR A 63 0.41 0.60 -0.97
N PHE A 64 0.83 -0.55 -1.52
CA PHE A 64 2.21 -1.05 -1.44
C PHE A 64 3.13 -0.63 -2.58
N GLY A 65 2.82 0.48 -3.26
CA GLY A 65 3.78 1.18 -4.11
C GLY A 65 3.60 1.01 -5.62
N GLU A 66 2.65 0.18 -6.08
CA GLU A 66 2.26 0.25 -7.49
C GLU A 66 1.22 1.35 -7.66
N ASN A 67 1.56 2.51 -8.26
CA ASN A 67 0.59 3.59 -8.48
C ASN A 67 -0.52 3.14 -9.48
N VAL A 68 -1.48 2.32 -9.01
CA VAL A 68 -2.58 1.77 -9.78
C VAL A 68 -3.77 2.71 -9.74
N LEU A 69 -4.30 2.93 -8.54
CA LEU A 69 -5.44 3.80 -8.29
C LEU A 69 -5.29 4.45 -6.92
N HIS A 70 -5.50 5.76 -6.84
CA HIS A 70 -5.57 6.42 -5.54
C HIS A 70 -6.81 5.91 -4.76
N PRO A 71 -6.75 5.66 -3.44
CA PRO A 71 -7.90 5.17 -2.67
C PRO A 71 -9.17 6.03 -2.82
N ARG A 72 -9.03 7.36 -2.94
CA ARG A 72 -10.17 8.26 -3.21
C ARG A 72 -10.91 7.95 -4.51
N THR A 73 -10.24 7.29 -5.45
CA THR A 73 -10.78 6.91 -6.75
C THR A 73 -11.46 5.54 -6.69
N ILE A 74 -10.89 4.59 -5.94
CA ILE A 74 -11.43 3.22 -5.88
C ILE A 74 -12.70 3.14 -5.04
N ILE A 75 -12.79 3.88 -3.93
CA ILE A 75 -13.94 3.87 -3.01
C ILE A 75 -15.30 4.14 -3.71
N PRO A 76 -15.47 5.24 -4.48
CA PRO A 76 -16.76 5.49 -5.15
C PRO A 76 -17.05 4.43 -6.22
N VAL A 77 -16.03 3.97 -6.94
CA VAL A 77 -16.17 2.96 -7.98
C VAL A 77 -16.63 1.62 -7.40
N MET A 78 -16.04 1.20 -6.28
CA MET A 78 -16.46 0.03 -5.51
C MET A 78 -17.92 0.15 -5.05
N LYS A 79 -18.30 1.30 -4.46
CA LYS A 79 -19.64 1.54 -3.93
C LYS A 79 -20.74 1.35 -4.98
N TYR A 80 -20.48 1.78 -6.21
CA TYR A 80 -21.43 1.69 -7.33
C TYR A 80 -21.17 0.51 -8.26
N ASN A 81 -20.23 -0.39 -7.90
CA ASN A 81 -19.79 -1.53 -8.70
C ASN A 81 -19.49 -1.16 -10.17
N ILE A 82 -18.72 -0.10 -10.36
CA ILE A 82 -18.36 0.40 -11.69
C ILE A 82 -17.08 -0.27 -12.17
N LEU A 83 -17.11 -0.92 -13.33
CA LEU A 83 -15.90 -1.55 -13.88
C LEU A 83 -14.84 -0.49 -14.26
N ILE A 84 -13.59 -0.72 -13.85
CA ILE A 84 -12.44 0.09 -14.26
C ILE A 84 -11.67 -0.66 -15.33
N LEU A 85 -11.29 0.04 -16.40
CA LEU A 85 -10.51 -0.51 -17.49
C LEU A 85 -9.24 0.31 -17.68
N ILE A 86 -8.10 -0.24 -17.27
CA ILE A 86 -6.80 0.38 -17.44
C ILE A 86 -6.27 0.03 -18.83
N ARG A 87 -5.91 1.04 -19.61
CA ARG A 87 -5.40 0.88 -20.99
C ARG A 87 -4.29 1.87 -21.28
N ASN A 88 -3.42 1.47 -22.21
CA ASN A 88 -2.46 2.37 -22.81
C ASN A 88 -3.14 3.18 -23.92
N VAL A 89 -3.22 4.51 -23.78
CA VAL A 89 -3.84 5.38 -24.81
C VAL A 89 -3.06 5.41 -26.12
N PHE A 90 -1.75 5.11 -26.07
CA PHE A 90 -0.88 5.01 -27.25
C PHE A 90 -0.97 3.63 -27.92
N ASN A 91 -1.57 2.63 -27.26
CA ASN A 91 -1.82 1.31 -27.83
C ASN A 91 -3.19 0.77 -27.39
N LEU A 92 -4.25 1.30 -28.02
CA LEU A 92 -5.64 0.93 -27.73
C LEU A 92 -5.99 -0.52 -28.10
N SER A 93 -5.17 -1.18 -28.91
CA SER A 93 -5.35 -2.59 -29.31
C SER A 93 -4.96 -3.58 -28.21
N ALA A 94 -4.17 -3.15 -27.22
CA ALA A 94 -3.81 -3.99 -26.09
C ALA A 94 -5.05 -4.28 -25.22
N PRO A 95 -5.18 -5.51 -24.68
CA PRO A 95 -6.36 -5.91 -23.89
C PRO A 95 -6.59 -5.04 -22.64
N GLY A 96 -5.50 -4.57 -22.02
CA GLY A 96 -5.52 -3.78 -20.79
C GLY A 96 -5.71 -4.63 -19.54
N THR A 97 -6.06 -3.98 -18.44
CA THR A 97 -6.37 -4.62 -17.14
C THR A 97 -7.75 -4.18 -16.68
N ILE A 98 -8.59 -5.13 -16.29
CA ILE A 98 -9.93 -4.90 -15.77
C ILE A 98 -9.89 -4.98 -14.24
N ILE A 99 -10.53 -4.03 -13.56
CA ILE A 99 -10.74 -4.07 -12.11
C ILE A 99 -12.23 -4.08 -11.81
N CYS A 100 -12.70 -5.09 -11.08
CA CYS A 100 -14.12 -5.31 -10.78
C CYS A 100 -14.33 -6.02 -9.43
N GLN A 101 -15.57 -6.25 -9.00
CA GLN A 101 -15.87 -6.86 -7.69
C GLN A 101 -15.37 -8.30 -7.58
N GLN A 102 -15.60 -9.09 -8.61
CA GLN A 102 -15.10 -10.46 -8.74
C GLN A 102 -14.25 -10.51 -10.01
N PRO A 103 -12.99 -10.97 -9.93
CA PRO A 103 -12.17 -11.14 -11.12
C PRO A 103 -12.89 -12.04 -12.12
N ILE A 104 -12.90 -11.64 -13.39
CA ILE A 104 -13.45 -12.49 -14.44
C ILE A 104 -12.41 -13.61 -14.65
N ASP A 105 -12.78 -14.83 -14.26
CA ASP A 105 -11.95 -16.01 -14.48
C ASP A 105 -11.89 -16.30 -15.98
N GLU A 106 -10.71 -16.13 -16.58
CA GLU A 106 -10.52 -16.49 -17.99
C GLU A 106 -10.36 -18.01 -18.20
N ASN A 107 -10.28 -18.79 -17.11
CA ASN A 107 -10.12 -20.24 -17.15
C ASN A 107 -11.46 -20.98 -16.96
N LEU A 108 -12.31 -20.96 -17.98
CA LEU A 108 -13.45 -21.89 -18.13
C LEU A 108 -13.01 -23.36 -18.37
N ASN A 109 -11.75 -23.72 -18.11
CA ASN A 109 -11.13 -25.01 -18.46
C ASN A 109 -10.63 -25.81 -17.24
N GLY A 110 -11.39 -25.83 -16.14
CA GLY A 110 -11.34 -26.91 -15.16
C GLY A 110 -10.03 -27.09 -14.36
N ARG A 111 -9.12 -26.11 -14.34
CA ARG A 111 -8.01 -26.05 -13.38
C ARG A 111 -8.18 -24.81 -12.53
N ASN A 112 -8.97 -24.92 -11.47
CA ASN A 112 -9.01 -23.96 -10.35
C ASN A 112 -7.67 -24.00 -9.60
N LEU A 113 -6.64 -23.44 -10.21
CA LEU A 113 -5.52 -22.88 -9.48
C LEU A 113 -5.81 -21.38 -9.40
N GLU A 114 -6.79 -20.99 -8.58
CA GLU A 114 -6.81 -19.62 -8.08
C GLU A 114 -5.46 -19.41 -7.41
N ALA A 115 -4.55 -18.70 -8.10
CA ALA A 115 -3.28 -18.37 -7.51
C ALA A 115 -3.60 -17.51 -6.28
N VAL A 116 -3.39 -18.08 -5.08
CA VAL A 116 -3.59 -17.40 -3.79
C VAL A 116 -2.79 -16.10 -3.71
N VAL A 117 -1.73 -15.98 -4.53
CA VAL A 117 -0.99 -14.75 -4.76
C VAL A 117 -1.03 -14.44 -6.25
N LYS A 118 -1.63 -13.30 -6.60
CA LYS A 118 -1.71 -12.77 -7.96
C LYS A 118 -0.58 -11.79 -8.27
N ALA A 119 -0.12 -11.04 -7.27
CA ALA A 119 0.88 -9.99 -7.47
C ALA A 119 1.78 -9.79 -6.25
N PHE A 120 2.96 -9.20 -6.49
CA PHE A 120 3.89 -8.73 -5.49
C PHE A 120 4.12 -7.24 -5.66
N ALA A 121 3.99 -6.48 -4.56
CA ALA A 121 4.27 -5.06 -4.52
C ALA A 121 5.37 -4.77 -3.49
N THR A 122 6.14 -3.70 -3.71
CA THR A 122 7.24 -3.34 -2.82
C THR A 122 7.29 -1.85 -2.52
N ILE A 123 7.55 -1.52 -1.27
CA ILE A 123 7.95 -0.17 -0.86
C ILE A 123 9.38 -0.24 -0.34
N ASP A 124 10.30 0.46 -1.00
CA ASP A 124 11.72 0.50 -0.62
C ASP A 124 12.06 1.74 0.21
N ASN A 125 13.31 1.79 0.68
CA ASN A 125 13.89 2.92 1.40
C ASN A 125 13.17 3.25 2.71
N LEU A 126 12.78 2.20 3.43
CA LEU A 126 12.10 2.30 4.71
C LEU A 126 13.06 2.13 5.87
N ALA A 127 12.58 2.47 7.06
CA ALA A 127 13.24 2.12 8.31
C ALA A 127 12.27 1.46 9.28
N LEU A 128 12.71 0.35 9.87
CA LEU A 128 12.03 -0.35 10.95
C LEU A 128 12.51 0.23 12.29
N VAL A 129 11.56 0.56 13.16
CA VAL A 129 11.81 0.92 14.55
C VAL A 129 11.23 -0.18 15.43
N ASN A 130 12.05 -0.75 16.30
CA ASN A 130 11.64 -1.75 17.28
C ASN A 130 11.78 -1.17 18.69
N VAL A 131 10.70 -1.19 19.46
CA VAL A 131 10.71 -0.89 20.89
C VAL A 131 10.48 -2.20 21.63
N GLU A 132 11.44 -2.62 22.44
CA GLU A 132 11.42 -3.92 23.10
C GLU A 132 11.57 -3.78 24.62
N GLY A 133 10.89 -4.65 25.37
CA GLY A 133 11.02 -4.77 26.82
C GLY A 133 9.83 -5.41 27.51
N THR A 134 10.10 -6.08 28.64
CA THR A 134 9.12 -6.82 29.45
C THR A 134 8.16 -5.92 30.22
N GLY A 135 8.54 -4.66 30.46
CA GLY A 135 7.73 -3.65 31.16
C GLY A 135 6.59 -3.06 30.32
N MET A 136 6.39 -3.52 29.09
CA MET A 136 5.22 -3.19 28.28
C MET A 136 4.00 -4.07 28.62
N ALA A 137 4.21 -5.19 29.31
CA ALA A 137 3.16 -6.10 29.71
C ALA A 137 2.21 -5.46 30.75
N GLY A 138 0.95 -5.28 30.39
CA GLY A 138 -0.09 -4.82 31.33
C GLY A 138 0.02 -3.34 31.73
N VAL A 139 0.90 -2.57 31.09
CA VAL A 139 1.03 -1.12 31.28
C VAL A 139 0.53 -0.40 30.03
N PRO A 140 -0.70 0.15 30.06
CA PRO A 140 -1.18 1.03 29.01
C PRO A 140 -0.25 2.24 28.89
N GLY A 141 0.11 2.63 27.65
CA GLY A 141 0.82 3.88 27.41
C GLY A 141 1.98 3.81 26.43
N THR A 142 2.63 2.65 26.25
CA THR A 142 3.77 2.55 25.32
C THR A 142 3.37 2.84 23.88
N SER A 143 2.28 2.23 23.39
CA SER A 143 1.76 2.53 22.05
C SER A 143 1.34 3.99 21.92
N ASN A 144 0.71 4.57 22.95
CA ASN A 144 0.36 5.99 22.95
C ASN A 144 1.59 6.89 22.85
N ALA A 145 2.64 6.59 23.62
CA ALA A 145 3.90 7.32 23.55
C ALA A 145 4.56 7.19 22.17
N ILE A 146 4.58 5.99 21.58
CA ILE A 146 5.10 5.75 20.23
C ILE A 146 4.36 6.61 19.21
N PHE A 147 3.03 6.54 19.16
CA PHE A 147 2.24 7.29 18.17
C PHE A 147 2.22 8.79 18.43
N SER A 148 2.36 9.22 19.69
CA SER A 148 2.54 10.65 20.02
C SER A 148 3.85 11.17 19.45
N VAL A 149 4.96 10.43 19.59
CA VAL A 149 6.24 10.83 19.00
C VAL A 149 6.17 10.85 17.47
N VAL A 150 5.55 9.84 16.85
CA VAL A 150 5.36 9.84 15.38
C VAL A 150 4.58 11.07 14.92
N LYS A 151 3.52 11.45 15.65
CA LYS A 151 2.73 12.66 15.38
C LYS A 151 3.54 13.93 15.58
N GLU A 152 4.31 14.04 16.67
CA GLU A 152 5.17 15.20 16.97
C GLU A 152 6.21 15.44 15.87
N VAL A 153 6.81 14.36 15.34
CA VAL A 153 7.77 14.42 14.23
C VAL A 153 7.09 14.73 12.88
N GLY A 154 5.78 14.46 12.79
CA GLY A 154 5.02 14.60 11.55
C GLY A 154 5.49 13.63 10.47
N THR A 155 5.63 12.35 10.83
CA THR A 155 5.87 11.25 9.87
C THR A 155 4.72 10.24 9.95
N ASN A 156 4.66 9.30 9.00
CA ASN A 156 3.61 8.29 8.93
C ASN A 156 4.18 6.90 9.24
N VAL A 157 3.39 6.09 9.96
CA VAL A 157 3.62 4.66 10.08
C VAL A 157 2.99 3.96 8.88
N ILE A 158 3.79 3.20 8.13
CA ILE A 158 3.33 2.42 6.97
C ILE A 158 2.82 1.04 7.40
N MET A 159 3.55 0.40 8.30
CA MET A 159 3.23 -0.92 8.82
C MET A 159 3.58 -0.96 10.29
N MET A 160 2.79 -1.68 11.07
CA MET A 160 3.11 -1.98 12.47
C MET A 160 2.80 -3.44 12.74
N SER A 161 3.61 -4.04 13.59
CA SER A 161 3.36 -5.36 14.13
C SER A 161 3.75 -5.39 15.59
N GLN A 162 2.93 -6.08 16.38
CA GLN A 162 3.24 -6.38 17.76
C GLN A 162 3.44 -7.88 17.89
N ALA A 163 4.70 -8.31 17.98
CA ALA A 163 5.04 -9.73 18.04
C ALA A 163 4.64 -10.40 19.38
N SER A 164 4.42 -9.60 20.44
CA SER A 164 3.89 -10.07 21.71
C SER A 164 3.24 -8.91 22.45
N SER A 165 2.06 -9.14 23.06
CA SER A 165 1.33 -8.15 23.88
C SER A 165 2.16 -7.57 25.03
N LYS A 166 3.35 -8.13 25.27
CA LYS A 166 4.19 -7.90 26.44
C LYS A 166 5.63 -7.47 26.15
N HIS A 167 6.13 -7.60 24.92
CA HIS A 167 7.60 -7.59 24.71
C HIS A 167 8.15 -6.78 23.54
N SER A 168 7.43 -6.57 22.44
CA SER A 168 7.98 -5.81 21.30
C SER A 168 6.89 -5.13 20.48
N VAL A 169 7.13 -3.87 20.10
CA VAL A 169 6.36 -3.13 19.11
C VAL A 169 7.31 -2.73 17.99
N CYS A 170 7.04 -3.24 16.79
CA CYS A 170 7.77 -2.91 15.58
C CYS A 170 6.89 -2.05 14.67
N PHE A 171 7.45 -0.97 14.15
CA PHE A 171 6.74 -0.14 13.18
C PHE A 171 7.69 0.43 12.13
N VAL A 172 7.16 0.72 10.95
CA VAL A 172 7.92 1.13 9.77
C VAL A 172 7.58 2.56 9.42
N VAL A 173 8.60 3.39 9.20
CA VAL A 173 8.47 4.78 8.75
C VAL A 173 9.24 5.00 7.46
N LEU A 174 8.75 5.92 6.62
CA LEU A 174 9.39 6.30 5.34
C LEU A 174 10.54 7.30 5.56
N GLU A 175 10.32 8.26 6.45
CA GLU A 175 11.20 9.41 6.61
C GLU A 175 11.33 9.81 8.08
N LYS A 176 12.33 10.66 8.36
CA LYS A 176 12.58 11.25 9.68
C LYS A 176 12.87 10.23 10.79
N VAL A 177 13.32 9.01 10.45
CA VAL A 177 13.58 7.95 11.44
C VAL A 177 14.61 8.35 12.49
N GLY A 178 15.59 9.20 12.15
CA GLY A 178 16.56 9.73 13.13
C GLY A 178 15.87 10.49 14.26
N ALA A 179 15.02 11.47 13.90
CA ALA A 179 14.24 12.25 14.86
C ALA A 179 13.28 11.37 15.67
N VAL A 180 12.62 10.40 15.03
CA VAL A 180 11.75 9.43 15.73
C VAL A 180 12.56 8.67 16.79
N SER A 181 13.73 8.13 16.43
CA SER A 181 14.58 7.37 17.34
C SER A 181 15.06 8.19 18.53
N GLU A 182 15.58 9.40 18.27
CA GLU A 182 16.09 10.29 19.31
C GLU A 182 15.01 10.67 20.32
N ILE A 183 13.82 11.04 19.84
CA ILE A 183 12.71 11.42 20.72
C ILE A 183 12.19 10.20 21.49
N LEU A 184 12.11 9.02 20.87
CA LEU A 184 11.73 7.79 21.59
C LEU A 184 12.74 7.42 22.67
N GLN A 185 14.04 7.48 22.38
CA GLN A 185 15.08 7.23 23.38
C GLN A 185 15.00 8.22 24.55
N SER A 186 14.74 9.50 24.25
CA SER A 186 14.55 10.52 25.28
C SER A 186 13.29 10.25 26.12
N ARG A 187 12.15 9.98 25.48
CA ARG A 187 10.86 9.72 26.13
C ARG A 187 10.89 8.46 27.00
N PHE A 188 11.61 7.44 26.56
CA PHE A 188 11.71 6.16 27.26
C PHE A 188 12.94 6.03 28.16
N ARG A 189 13.71 7.10 28.37
CA ARG A 189 14.95 7.09 29.15
C ARG A 189 14.79 6.44 30.53
N GLU A 190 13.76 6.83 31.28
CA GLU A 190 13.49 6.26 32.61
C GLU A 190 13.08 4.78 32.54
N ALA A 191 12.32 4.40 31.51
CA ALA A 191 11.92 3.01 31.33
C ALA A 191 13.10 2.13 30.93
N LEU A 192 14.02 2.65 30.11
CA LEU A 192 15.27 2.01 29.73
C LEU A 192 16.21 1.88 30.94
N SER A 193 16.42 2.96 31.71
CA SER A 193 17.29 2.93 32.89
C SER A 193 16.75 2.03 34.01
N ALA A 194 15.42 1.92 34.15
CA ALA A 194 14.78 1.03 35.10
C ALA A 194 14.67 -0.42 34.60
N GLY A 195 15.17 -0.75 33.40
CA GLY A 195 15.10 -2.09 32.81
C GLY A 195 13.69 -2.54 32.41
N ARG A 196 12.71 -1.63 32.40
CA ARG A 196 11.34 -1.91 31.92
C ARG A 196 11.30 -2.00 30.41
N LEU A 197 12.06 -1.15 29.73
CA LEU A 197 12.38 -1.28 28.32
C LEU A 197 13.81 -1.77 28.17
N SER A 198 14.03 -2.68 27.24
CA SER A 198 15.33 -3.27 26.95
C SER A 198 16.07 -2.48 25.86
N LYS A 199 15.36 -2.06 24.80
CA LYS A 199 15.96 -1.29 23.71
C LYS A 199 14.94 -0.51 22.87
N VAL A 200 15.43 0.56 22.24
CA VAL A 200 14.81 1.23 21.09
C VAL A 200 15.81 1.11 19.95
N GLU A 201 15.50 0.29 18.96
CA GLU A 201 16.39 -0.07 17.86
C GLU A 201 15.85 0.45 16.53
N VAL A 202 16.76 0.85 15.64
CA VAL A 202 16.43 1.29 14.28
C VAL A 202 17.22 0.47 13.28
N ILE A 203 16.51 -0.13 12.34
CA ILE A 203 17.08 -0.81 11.17
C ILE A 203 16.72 0.03 9.94
N ARG A 204 17.73 0.49 9.21
CA ARG A 204 17.58 1.32 8.01
C ARG A 204 17.70 0.46 6.75
N HIS A 205 17.31 1.03 5.61
CA HIS A 205 17.40 0.38 4.30
C HIS A 205 16.55 -0.89 4.22
N CYS A 206 15.37 -0.86 4.83
CA CYS A 206 14.39 -1.94 4.74
C CYS A 206 13.48 -1.74 3.53
N SER A 207 12.88 -2.83 3.08
CA SER A 207 11.77 -2.82 2.12
C SER A 207 10.60 -3.63 2.69
N ILE A 208 9.38 -3.21 2.36
CA ILE A 208 8.18 -4.04 2.51
C ILE A 208 7.99 -4.80 1.20
N LEU A 209 7.77 -6.12 1.28
CA LEU A 209 7.27 -6.96 0.19
C LEU A 209 5.87 -7.42 0.56
N ALA A 210 4.88 -7.03 -0.23
CA ALA A 210 3.49 -7.42 -0.07
C ALA A 210 3.12 -8.44 -1.14
N ALA A 211 2.50 -9.55 -0.74
CA ALA A 211 1.85 -10.49 -1.62
C ALA A 211 0.34 -10.19 -1.64
N VAL A 212 -0.23 -10.03 -2.83
CA VAL A 212 -1.63 -9.67 -3.05
C VAL A 212 -2.31 -10.77 -3.85
N GLY A 213 -3.50 -11.23 -3.44
CA GLY A 213 -4.27 -12.25 -4.14
C GLY A 213 -5.71 -12.33 -3.68
#